data_AF-A0A366ESS5-F1
#
_entry.id   AF-A0A366ESS5-F1
#
_cell.length_a   1.000
_cell.length_b   1.000
_cell.length_c   1.000
_cell.angle_alpha   90.00
_cell.angle_beta   90.00
_cell.angle_gamma   90.00
#
_symmetry.space_group_name_H-M   'P 1'
#
loop_
_entity.id
_entity.type
_entity.pdbx_description
1 polymer ?
#
loop_
_entity_poly.entity_id
_entity_poly.type
_entity_poly.pdbx_seq_one_letter_code
_entity_poly.pdbx_strand_id
1 'polypeptide(L)'
;MNNISMKVNPLYSDLDMSIQFQFEFSKGDCKVGQAMVSTYAINNNVVYRKSQSVTAAKIEKCAVIDQFEIAGDLGEPCMNKLRHFLKVIGMKEIHSGYDMTRERISH
;
A
#
# COMPACT_ATOMS: atom_id res chain seq x y z
N MET A 1 20.75 8.00 9.17
CA MET A 1 19.51 7.51 8.51
C MET A 1 18.33 8.30 9.08
N ASN A 2 17.57 8.98 8.23
CA ASN A 2 16.45 9.83 8.66
C ASN A 2 15.40 8.99 9.40
N ASN A 3 15.24 9.22 10.72
CA ASN A 3 14.39 8.41 11.58
C ASN A 3 12.91 8.80 11.37
N ILE A 4 12.34 8.37 10.25
CA ILE A 4 10.92 8.55 9.92
C ILE A 4 10.14 7.41 10.59
N SER A 5 9.21 7.76 11.47
CA SER A 5 8.23 6.83 12.02
C SER A 5 7.05 6.70 11.06
N MET A 6 6.39 5.55 11.08
CA MET A 6 5.22 5.25 10.26
C MET A 6 4.17 4.59 11.15
N LYS A 7 3.01 5.23 11.28
CA LYS A 7 1.83 4.66 11.93
C LYS A 7 0.89 4.13 10.85
N VAL A 8 0.32 2.95 11.08
CA VAL A 8 -0.62 2.31 10.15
C VAL A 8 -1.95 2.12 10.84
N ASN A 9 -3.03 2.56 10.20
CA ASN A 9 -4.39 2.38 10.67
C ASN A 9 -5.20 1.61 9.61
N PRO A 10 -5.58 0.35 9.87
CA PRO A 10 -6.45 -0.40 8.97
C PRO A 10 -7.89 0.10 9.07
N LEU A 11 -8.53 0.23 7.91
CA LEU A 11 -9.90 0.68 7.73
C LEU A 11 -10.62 -0.27 6.78
N TYR A 12 -11.95 -0.31 6.87
CA TYR A 12 -12.79 -0.99 5.89
C TYR A 12 -13.57 0.07 5.11
N SER A 13 -13.50 0.02 3.78
CA SER A 13 -14.29 0.86 2.88
C SER A 13 -15.56 0.12 2.52
N ASP A 14 -16.71 0.60 2.98
CA ASP A 14 -18.02 0.06 2.60
C ASP A 14 -18.35 0.32 1.11
N LEU A 15 -17.80 1.40 0.55
CA LEU A 15 -18.03 1.78 -0.85
C LEU A 15 -17.36 0.81 -1.82
N ASP A 16 -16.10 0.48 -1.55
CA ASP A 16 -15.28 -0.37 -2.42
C ASP A 16 -15.25 -1.84 -1.95
N MET A 17 -15.93 -2.13 -0.83
CA MET A 17 -15.88 -3.42 -0.12
C MET A 17 -14.43 -3.91 0.07
N SER A 18 -13.52 -2.99 0.41
CA SER A 18 -12.07 -3.22 0.43
C SER A 18 -11.45 -2.91 1.80
N ILE A 19 -10.29 -3.52 2.08
CA ILE A 19 -9.47 -3.12 3.22
C ILE A 19 -8.57 -1.97 2.75
N GLN A 20 -8.65 -0.86 3.47
CA GLN A 20 -7.79 0.30 3.29
C GLN A 20 -6.79 0.42 4.44
N PHE A 21 -5.60 0.92 4.13
CA PHE A 21 -4.59 1.26 5.11
C PHE A 21 -4.30 2.75 5.00
N GLN A 22 -4.56 3.47 6.09
CA GLN A 22 -4.10 4.83 6.26
C GLN A 22 -2.72 4.81 6.90
N PHE A 23 -1.77 5.48 6.26
CA PHE A 23 -0.40 5.65 6.76
C PHE A 23 -0.19 7.08 7.17
N GLU A 24 0.41 7.29 8.34
CA GLU A 24 0.90 8.58 8.78
C GLU A 24 2.41 8.50 8.99
N PHE A 25 3.14 9.44 8.39
CA PHE A 25 4.59 9.55 8.50
C PHE A 25 4.95 10.70 9.42
N SER A 26 5.88 10.48 10.33
CA SER A 26 6.39 11.51 11.24
C SER A 26 7.91 11.47 11.37
N LYS A 27 8.52 12.63 11.61
CA LYS A 27 9.95 12.78 11.90
C LYS A 27 10.08 13.47 13.26
N GLY A 28 10.45 12.71 14.28
CA GLY A 28 10.22 13.14 15.67
C GLY A 28 8.72 13.27 15.93
N ASP A 29 8.31 14.35 16.58
CA ASP A 29 6.90 14.61 16.91
C ASP A 29 6.11 15.32 15.78
N CYS A 30 6.77 15.65 14.67
CA CYS A 30 6.15 16.36 13.55
C CYS A 30 5.61 15.37 12.51
N LYS A 31 4.32 15.46 12.18
CA LYS A 31 3.74 14.82 11.00
C LYS A 31 4.35 15.42 9.74
N VAL A 32 4.88 14.55 8.87
CA VAL A 32 5.53 14.93 7.60
C VAL A 32 4.76 14.47 6.37
N GLY A 33 3.71 13.67 6.55
CA GLY A 33 2.88 13.24 5.43
C GLY A 33 1.96 12.10 5.76
N GLN A 34 1.24 11.64 4.74
CA GLN A 34 0.31 10.53 4.83
C GLN A 34 0.16 9.81 3.48
N ALA A 35 -0.35 8.58 3.54
CA ALA A 35 -0.74 7.84 2.36
C ALA A 35 -2.03 7.06 2.63
N MET A 36 -2.80 6.81 1.57
CA MET A 36 -3.95 5.91 1.59
C MET A 36 -3.71 4.78 0.61
N VAL A 37 -3.94 3.55 1.04
CA VAL A 37 -3.74 2.36 0.21
C VAL A 37 -4.93 1.42 0.33
N SER A 38 -5.62 1.18 -0.78
CA SER A 38 -6.64 0.15 -0.91
C SER A 38 -6.04 -1.19 -1.30
N THR A 39 -6.68 -2.28 -0.89
CA THR A 39 -6.21 -3.65 -1.21
C THR A 39 -7.31 -4.49 -1.83
N TYR A 40 -6.92 -5.28 -2.83
CA TYR A 40 -7.85 -6.08 -3.63
C TYR A 40 -7.33 -7.49 -3.83
N ALA A 41 -8.25 -8.45 -3.95
CA ALA A 41 -7.90 -9.79 -4.40
C ALA A 41 -7.60 -9.75 -5.90
N ILE A 42 -6.50 -10.37 -6.30
CA ILE A 42 -6.22 -10.66 -7.70
C ILE A 42 -7.05 -11.90 -8.04
N ASN A 43 -7.99 -11.75 -8.99
CA ASN A 43 -8.76 -12.86 -9.52
C ASN A 43 -7.85 -13.75 -10.36
N ASN A 44 -7.10 -14.62 -9.70
CA ASN A 44 -6.44 -15.73 -10.36
C ASN A 44 -7.50 -16.79 -10.64
N ASN A 45 -7.75 -17.08 -11.91
CA ASN A 45 -8.58 -18.21 -12.33
C ASN A 45 -8.09 -19.47 -11.61
N VAL A 46 -8.86 -19.92 -10.62
CA VAL A 46 -8.54 -21.12 -9.84
C VAL A 46 -8.75 -22.32 -10.76
N VAL A 47 -7.67 -22.87 -11.30
CA VAL A 47 -7.72 -24.16 -11.99
C VAL A 47 -7.90 -25.23 -10.92
N TYR A 48 -9.15 -25.61 -10.64
CA TYR A 48 -9.46 -26.74 -9.77
C TYR A 48 -8.92 -28.03 -10.40
N ARG A 49 -7.71 -28.46 -10.00
CA ARG A 49 -7.22 -29.81 -10.32
C ARG A 49 -7.99 -30.80 -9.46
N LYS A 50 -8.75 -31.69 -10.12
CA LYS A 50 -9.62 -32.73 -9.53
C LYS A 50 -8.90 -33.82 -8.72
N SER A 51 -7.66 -33.64 -8.28
CA SER A 51 -6.88 -34.68 -7.60
C SER A 51 -6.30 -34.19 -6.27
N GLN A 52 -6.88 -34.71 -5.18
CA GLN A 52 -6.26 -34.98 -3.87
C GLN A 52 -5.26 -33.95 -3.32
N SER A 53 -5.81 -32.96 -2.63
CA SER A 53 -5.33 -32.33 -1.38
C SER A 53 -6.01 -30.98 -1.31
N VAL A 54 -6.59 -30.60 -0.17
CA VAL A 54 -7.16 -29.26 0.03
C VAL A 54 -5.99 -28.28 0.15
N THR A 55 -5.32 -27.98 -0.97
CA THR A 55 -4.46 -26.82 -1.06
C THR A 55 -5.40 -25.63 -1.18
N ALA A 56 -5.62 -24.92 -0.06
CA ALA A 56 -6.32 -23.65 -0.09
C ALA A 56 -5.66 -22.78 -1.17
N ALA A 57 -6.40 -22.43 -2.21
CA ALA A 57 -5.89 -21.56 -3.26
C ALA A 57 -5.40 -20.27 -2.59
N LYS A 58 -4.09 -20.00 -2.67
CA LYS A 58 -3.53 -18.76 -2.13
C LYS A 58 -4.06 -17.62 -2.99
N ILE A 59 -5.07 -16.92 -2.47
CA ILE A 59 -5.59 -15.71 -3.10
C ILE A 59 -4.47 -14.67 -3.04
N GLU A 60 -3.95 -14.31 -4.20
CA GLU A 60 -2.98 -13.24 -4.31
C GLU A 60 -3.71 -11.90 -4.13
N LYS A 61 -3.02 -10.91 -3.57
CA LYS A 61 -3.58 -9.59 -3.32
C LYS A 61 -2.70 -8.52 -3.95
N CYS A 62 -3.31 -7.46 -4.42
CA CYS A 62 -2.63 -6.25 -4.84
C CYS A 62 -2.98 -5.08 -3.93
N ALA A 63 -2.11 -4.09 -3.91
CA ALA A 63 -2.31 -2.81 -3.25
C ALA A 63 -2.37 -1.70 -4.31
N VAL A 64 -3.28 -0.75 -4.14
CA VAL A 64 -3.36 0.47 -4.93
C VAL A 64 -3.11 1.63 -3.98
N ILE A 65 -2.07 2.41 -4.23
CA ILE A 65 -1.82 3.64 -3.47
C ILE A 65 -2.75 4.69 -4.06
N ASP A 66 -3.77 5.08 -3.30
CA ASP A 66 -4.81 6.02 -3.75
C ASP A 66 -4.36 7.48 -3.52
N GLN A 67 -3.57 7.70 -2.47
CA GLN A 67 -3.05 9.01 -2.10
C GLN A 67 -1.64 8.86 -1.53
N PHE A 68 -0.74 9.76 -1.89
CA PHE A 68 0.59 9.84 -1.33
C PHE A 68 1.01 11.31 -1.24
N GLU A 69 1.01 11.85 -0.02
CA GLU A 69 1.28 13.27 0.24
C GLU A 69 2.36 13.40 1.32
N ILE A 70 3.57 13.75 0.90
CA ILE A 70 4.73 13.87 1.78
C ILE A 70 5.34 15.27 1.62
N ALA A 71 5.74 15.88 2.73
CA ALA A 71 6.39 17.18 2.75
C ALA A 71 7.88 17.08 2.37
N GLY A 72 8.29 17.95 1.44
CA GLY A 72 9.69 18.13 1.03
C GLY A 72 10.35 16.84 0.50
N ASP A 73 11.65 16.72 0.74
CA ASP A 73 12.49 15.65 0.15
C ASP A 73 12.36 14.29 0.86
N LEU A 74 11.26 14.06 1.60
CA LEU A 74 11.01 12.84 2.36
C LEU A 74 10.20 11.80 1.59
N GLY A 75 9.77 12.11 0.35
CA GLY A 75 8.91 11.25 -0.47
C GLY A 75 9.49 9.85 -0.67
N GLU A 76 10.72 9.74 -1.16
CA GLU A 76 11.36 8.45 -1.41
C GLU A 76 11.57 7.60 -0.14
N PRO A 77 12.11 8.14 0.97
CA PRO A 77 12.17 7.41 2.24
C PRO A 77 10.81 6.88 2.73
N CYS A 78 9.75 7.69 2.63
CA CYS A 78 8.39 7.29 3.02
C CYS A 78 7.84 6.19 2.10
N MET A 79 8.03 6.33 0.79
CA MET A 79 7.60 5.33 -0.20
C MET A 79 8.31 3.99 0.00
N ASN A 80 9.60 4.01 0.36
CA ASN A 80 10.35 2.79 0.65
C ASN A 80 9.80 2.06 1.89
N LYS A 81 9.45 2.79 2.96
CA LYS A 81 8.78 2.21 4.14
C LYS A 81 7.40 1.65 3.81
N LEU A 82 6.61 2.38 3.03
CA LEU A 82 5.29 1.95 2.56
C LEU A 82 5.39 0.64 1.76
N ARG A 83 6.25 0.60 0.73
CA ARG A 83 6.48 -0.60 -0.10
C ARG A 83 6.98 -1.78 0.71
N HIS A 84 7.85 -1.54 1.69
CA HIS A 84 8.34 -2.60 2.56
C HIS A 84 7.19 -3.20 3.39
N PHE A 85 6.36 -2.37 4.01
CA PHE A 85 5.19 -2.83 4.76
C PHE A 85 4.24 -3.66 3.89
N LEU A 86 3.88 -3.15 2.70
CA LEU A 86 2.97 -3.83 1.78
C LEU A 86 3.50 -5.22 1.35
N LYS A 87 4.82 -5.33 1.12
CA LYS A 87 5.46 -6.63 0.85
C LYS A 87 5.39 -7.58 2.04
N VAL A 88 5.65 -7.08 3.26
CA VAL A 88 5.60 -7.88 4.49
C VAL A 88 4.20 -8.44 4.73
N ILE A 89 3.14 -7.67 4.47
CA ILE A 89 1.75 -8.14 4.62
C ILE A 89 1.24 -8.95 3.42
N GLY A 90 2.11 -9.27 2.46
CA GLY A 90 1.83 -10.22 1.38
C GLY A 90 1.15 -9.64 0.14
N MET A 91 1.28 -8.34 -0.11
CA MET A 91 0.83 -7.75 -1.38
C MET A 91 1.79 -8.13 -2.49
N LYS A 92 1.29 -8.82 -3.51
CA LYS A 92 2.07 -9.28 -4.67
C LYS A 92 2.41 -8.12 -5.59
N GLU A 93 1.45 -7.25 -5.83
CA GLU A 93 1.58 -6.11 -6.73
C GLU A 93 1.23 -4.82 -5.99
N ILE A 94 1.92 -3.73 -6.33
CA ILE A 94 1.70 -2.40 -5.79
C ILE A 94 1.55 -1.45 -6.97
N HIS A 95 0.38 -0.83 -7.10
CA HIS A 95 0.01 0.07 -8.18
C HIS A 95 -0.13 1.50 -7.64
N SER A 96 0.17 2.50 -8.46
CA SER A 96 -0.13 3.90 -8.14
C SER A 96 -1.46 4.28 -8.76
N GLY A 97 -2.47 4.53 -7.92
CA GLY A 97 -3.78 5.05 -8.33
C GLY A 97 -3.82 6.58 -8.44
N TYR A 98 -2.78 7.27 -7.97
CA TYR A 98 -2.61 8.71 -8.08
C TYR A 98 -1.67 9.09 -9.24
N ASP A 99 -1.89 10.28 -9.80
CA ASP A 99 -1.05 10.84 -10.85
C ASP A 99 0.32 11.23 -10.30
N MET A 100 1.37 10.47 -10.63
CA MET A 100 2.76 10.76 -10.22
C MET A 100 3.36 11.99 -10.96
N THR A 101 2.62 12.61 -11.87
CA THR A 101 3.07 13.74 -12.69
C THR A 101 3.14 15.07 -11.94
N ARG A 102 2.54 15.19 -10.75
CA ARG A 102 2.57 16.44 -9.96
C ARG A 102 3.92 16.77 -9.31
N GLU A 103 4.81 15.80 -9.11
CA GLU A 103 6.10 16.05 -8.45
C GLU A 103 7.23 16.47 -9.40
N ARG A 104 7.05 16.38 -10.73
CA ARG A 104 8.10 16.71 -11.72
C ARG A 104 8.08 18.16 -12.22
N ILE A 105 7.11 18.98 -11.84
CA ILE A 105 6.93 20.35 -12.37
C ILE A 105 7.47 21.43 -11.40
N SER A 106 7.99 21.04 -10.24
CA SER A 106 8.51 21.96 -9.22
C SER A 106 10.03 21.88 -9.04
N HIS A 107 10.77 21.93 -10.15
CA HIS A 107 12.20 22.25 -10.17
C HIS A 107 12.51 23.29 -11.24
#